data_AF-A0A7S2DIE4-F1
#
_entry.id   AF-A0A7S2DIE4-F1
#
_cell.length_a   1.000
_cell.length_b   1.000
_cell.length_c   1.000
_cell.angle_alpha   90.00
_cell.angle_beta   90.00
_cell.angle_gamma   90.00
#
_symmetry.space_group_name_H-M   'P 1'
#
loop_
_entity.id
_entity.type
_entity.pdbx_description
1 polymer ?
#
loop_
_entity_poly.entity_id
_entity_poly.type
_entity_poly.pdbx_seq_one_letter_code
_entity_poly.pdbx_strand_id
1 'polypeptide(L)'
;AEEWRKSQDASPGKPVKYTLPGPMTIIGSTANVYYQDEATLAADLATIVNLHVRELSEAGCKHIQVDEPLFARKPDEALKYGVRLLDACFEGCAPDVEKTVHVCCGYPGRVDQKDYLK
;
A
#
# COMPACT_ATOMS: atom_id res chain seq x y z
N ALA A 1 2.53 -9.96 10.91
CA ALA A 1 3.20 -10.92 10.00
C ALA A 1 2.72 -12.38 10.09
N GLU A 2 1.85 -12.77 11.02
CA GLU A 2 1.36 -14.17 11.15
C GLU A 2 0.64 -14.69 9.89
N GLU A 3 -0.23 -13.87 9.30
CA GLU A 3 -0.96 -14.22 8.08
C GLU A 3 -0.01 -14.58 6.94
N TRP A 4 1.01 -13.74 6.70
CA TRP A 4 2.03 -14.01 5.70
C TRP A 4 2.74 -15.35 5.92
N ARG A 5 3.09 -15.70 7.17
CA ARG A 5 3.74 -16.99 7.48
C ARG A 5 2.85 -18.17 7.10
N LYS A 6 1.57 -18.12 7.47
CA LYS A 6 0.60 -19.17 7.10
C LYS A 6 0.49 -19.33 5.57
N SER A 7 0.45 -18.21 4.84
CA SER A 7 0.42 -18.24 3.37
C SER A 7 1.73 -18.78 2.78
N GLN A 8 2.87 -18.41 3.35
CA GLN A 8 4.19 -18.87 2.91
C GLN A 8 4.38 -20.38 3.15
N ASP A 9 3.94 -20.90 4.29
CA ASP A 9 3.97 -22.33 4.63
C ASP A 9 3.09 -23.16 3.68
N ALA A 10 1.97 -22.58 3.21
CA ALA A 10 1.08 -23.20 2.23
C ALA A 10 1.64 -23.18 0.79
N SER A 11 2.76 -22.49 0.54
CA SER A 11 3.38 -22.37 -0.79
C SER A 11 4.87 -22.78 -0.78
N PRO A 12 5.18 -24.06 -0.46
CA PRO A 12 6.56 -24.51 -0.34
C PRO A 12 7.34 -24.30 -1.63
N GLY A 13 8.52 -23.68 -1.52
CA GLY A 13 9.41 -23.37 -2.64
C GLY A 13 8.97 -22.19 -3.52
N LYS A 14 7.89 -21.46 -3.15
CA LYS A 14 7.42 -20.28 -3.88
C LYS A 14 7.31 -19.08 -2.93
N PRO A 15 8.03 -17.98 -3.18
CA PRO A 15 7.88 -16.76 -2.39
C PRO A 15 6.45 -16.21 -2.49
N VAL A 16 5.84 -15.90 -1.34
CA VAL A 16 4.54 -15.24 -1.28
C VAL A 16 4.70 -13.74 -1.17
N LYS A 17 4.08 -13.01 -2.11
CA LYS A 17 3.97 -11.55 -2.05
C LYS A 17 2.86 -11.13 -1.09
N TYR A 18 3.14 -10.17 -0.23
CA TYR A 18 2.16 -9.58 0.68
C TYR A 18 1.79 -8.17 0.20
N THR A 19 0.50 -7.84 0.24
CA THR A 19 -0.04 -6.55 -0.22
C THR A 19 -0.62 -5.76 0.95
N LEU A 20 -0.31 -4.47 1.01
CA LEU A 20 -0.84 -3.52 2.00
C LEU A 20 -1.49 -2.34 1.26
N PRO A 21 -2.59 -1.75 1.75
CA PRO A 21 -3.08 -0.50 1.19
C PRO A 21 -2.14 0.65 1.56
N GLY A 22 -1.89 1.57 0.62
CA GLY A 22 -1.10 2.77 0.89
C GLY A 22 -1.89 3.87 1.61
N PRO A 23 -1.19 4.89 2.16
CA PRO A 23 -1.82 5.94 2.96
C PRO A 23 -2.96 6.67 2.26
N MET A 24 -2.81 7.06 0.99
CA MET A 24 -3.86 7.78 0.27
C MET A 24 -5.07 6.86 0.04
N THR A 25 -4.83 5.60 -0.32
CA THR A 25 -5.88 4.59 -0.51
C THR A 25 -6.67 4.30 0.77
N ILE A 26 -6.02 4.26 1.94
CA ILE A 26 -6.70 4.15 3.24
C ILE A 26 -7.59 5.38 3.48
N ILE A 27 -7.09 6.59 3.24
CA ILE A 27 -7.88 7.83 3.39
C ILE A 27 -9.08 7.82 2.46
N GLY A 28 -8.91 7.47 1.19
CA GLY A 28 -9.99 7.38 0.22
C GLY A 28 -11.06 6.33 0.51
N SER A 29 -10.81 5.46 1.50
CA SER A 29 -11.72 4.37 1.90
C SER A 29 -12.26 4.56 3.32
N THR A 30 -11.94 5.67 3.98
CA THR A 30 -12.31 5.96 5.38
C THR A 30 -12.83 7.39 5.53
N ALA A 31 -13.48 7.68 6.66
CA ALA A 31 -13.91 9.04 7.00
C ALA A 31 -12.94 9.67 8.00
N ASN A 32 -12.29 10.76 7.63
CA ASN A 32 -11.49 11.56 8.55
C ASN A 32 -12.39 12.50 9.37
N VAL A 33 -12.51 12.23 10.67
CA VAL A 33 -13.30 13.03 11.63
C VAL A 33 -12.45 13.69 12.71
N TYR A 34 -11.12 13.60 12.61
CA TYR A 34 -10.18 14.07 13.64
C TYR A 34 -9.13 15.03 13.11
N TYR A 35 -8.44 14.67 12.02
CA TYR A 35 -7.35 15.47 11.46
C TYR A 35 -7.90 16.66 10.65
N GLN A 36 -7.21 17.79 10.71
CA GLN A 36 -7.60 19.01 9.97
C GLN A 36 -7.36 18.90 8.46
N ASP A 37 -6.43 18.04 8.04
CA ASP A 37 -6.09 17.83 6.63
C ASP A 37 -5.68 16.38 6.35
N GLU A 38 -5.86 15.95 5.10
CA GLU A 38 -5.55 14.58 4.66
C GLU A 38 -4.04 14.28 4.66
N ALA A 39 -3.17 15.28 4.48
CA ALA A 39 -1.73 15.05 4.41
C ALA A 39 -1.14 14.70 5.78
N THR A 40 -1.65 15.32 6.85
CA THR A 40 -1.28 14.97 8.23
C THR A 40 -1.75 13.56 8.57
N LEU A 41 -2.99 13.20 8.25
CA LEU A 41 -3.48 11.82 8.43
C LEU A 41 -2.65 10.82 7.61
N ALA A 42 -2.28 11.17 6.37
CA ALA A 42 -1.47 10.31 5.51
C ALA A 42 -0.09 10.05 6.10
N ALA A 43 0.50 11.03 6.80
CA ALA A 43 1.82 10.87 7.42
C ALA A 43 1.80 9.88 8.60
N ASP A 44 0.75 9.94 9.43
CA ASP A 44 0.55 8.98 10.52
C ASP A 44 0.28 7.57 9.96
N LEU A 45 -0.55 7.48 8.93
CA LEU A 45 -0.80 6.20 8.23
C LEU A 45 0.46 5.64 7.59
N ALA A 46 1.33 6.48 7.01
CA ALA A 46 2.61 6.04 6.45
C ALA A 46 3.51 5.41 7.53
N THR A 47 3.53 5.98 8.73
CA THR A 47 4.23 5.42 9.89
C THR A 47 3.67 4.05 10.27
N ILE A 48 2.34 3.90 10.31
CA ILE A 48 1.69 2.61 10.62
C ILE A 48 1.99 1.55 9.55
N VAL A 49 1.88 1.92 8.27
CA VAL A 49 2.21 1.01 7.16
C VAL A 49 3.69 0.62 7.22
N ASN A 50 4.59 1.54 7.57
CA ASN A 50 6.01 1.23 7.74
C ASN A 50 6.26 0.18 8.83
N LEU A 51 5.57 0.28 9.97
CA LEU A 51 5.66 -0.74 11.02
C LEU A 51 5.30 -2.13 10.49
N HIS A 52 4.25 -2.24 9.68
CA HIS A 52 3.85 -3.51 9.06
C HIS A 52 4.84 -4.00 8.00
N VAL A 53 5.35 -3.10 7.14
CA VAL A 53 6.38 -3.43 6.15
C VAL A 53 7.63 -3.98 6.83
N ARG A 54 8.06 -3.35 7.93
CA ARG A 54 9.22 -3.81 8.70
C ARG A 54 8.95 -5.14 9.40
N GLU A 55 7.77 -5.34 10.00
CA GLU A 55 7.40 -6.61 10.62
C GLU A 55 7.38 -7.77 9.59
N LEU A 56 6.88 -7.52 8.37
CA LEU A 56 6.90 -8.48 7.27
C LEU A 56 8.33 -8.76 6.81
N SER A 57 9.15 -7.72 6.65
CA SER A 57 10.56 -7.82 6.29
C SER A 57 11.34 -8.66 7.31
N GLU A 58 11.17 -8.39 8.60
CA GLU A 58 11.80 -9.12 9.71
C GLU A 58 11.32 -10.57 9.80
N ALA A 59 10.06 -10.84 9.41
CA ALA A 59 9.54 -12.19 9.32
C ALA A 59 10.12 -13.00 8.15
N GLY A 60 10.77 -12.35 7.18
CA GLY A 60 11.37 -12.99 6.01
C GLY A 60 10.59 -12.82 4.70
N CYS A 61 9.56 -11.96 4.67
CA CYS A 61 8.82 -11.65 3.45
C CYS A 61 9.72 -10.95 2.42
N LYS A 62 9.88 -11.56 1.24
CA LYS A 62 10.76 -11.03 0.18
C LYS A 62 10.08 -10.11 -0.81
N HIS A 63 8.76 -10.15 -0.92
CA HIS A 63 8.01 -9.31 -1.86
C HIS A 63 6.89 -8.58 -1.10
N ILE A 64 7.04 -7.27 -0.94
CA ILE A 64 6.07 -6.43 -0.25
C ILE A 64 5.56 -5.38 -1.23
N GLN A 65 4.25 -5.36 -1.41
CA GLN A 65 3.57 -4.42 -2.28
C GLN A 65 2.69 -3.46 -1.47
N VAL A 66 2.75 -2.18 -1.81
CA VAL A 66 1.81 -1.17 -1.31
C VAL A 66 0.90 -0.72 -2.46
N ASP A 67 -0.41 -0.79 -2.26
CA ASP A 67 -1.42 -0.48 -3.26
C ASP A 67 -1.86 0.97 -3.16
N GLU A 68 -1.61 1.76 -4.20
CA GLU A 68 -2.02 3.16 -4.33
C GLU A 68 -2.79 3.45 -5.63
N PRO A 69 -3.96 2.84 -5.87
CA PRO A 69 -4.85 3.25 -6.97
C PRO A 69 -5.22 4.75 -6.92
N LEU A 70 -5.20 5.35 -5.73
CA LEU A 70 -5.50 6.78 -5.58
C LEU A 70 -4.46 7.69 -6.22
N PHE A 71 -3.24 7.22 -6.50
CA PHE A 71 -2.28 7.99 -7.29
C PHE A 71 -2.76 8.27 -8.71
N ALA A 72 -3.53 7.34 -9.31
CA ALA A 72 -4.13 7.57 -10.63
C ALA A 72 -5.34 8.51 -10.56
N ARG A 73 -6.11 8.48 -9.46
CA ARG A 73 -7.36 9.24 -9.32
C ARG A 73 -7.16 10.66 -8.79
N LYS A 74 -6.12 10.87 -7.99
CA LYS A 74 -5.76 12.13 -7.30
C LYS A 74 -4.28 12.45 -7.55
N PRO A 75 -3.88 12.72 -8.82
CA PRO A 75 -2.47 12.88 -9.17
C PRO A 75 -1.83 14.12 -8.53
N ASP A 76 -2.59 15.20 -8.33
CA ASP A 76 -2.08 16.41 -7.69
C ASP A 76 -1.72 16.17 -6.22
N GLU A 77 -2.57 15.48 -5.47
CA GLU A 77 -2.28 15.05 -4.09
C GLU A 77 -1.14 14.03 -4.04
N ALA A 78 -1.09 13.11 -5.00
CA ALA A 78 -0.01 12.13 -5.11
C ALA A 78 1.34 12.80 -5.29
N LEU A 79 1.43 13.80 -6.17
CA LEU A 79 2.66 14.59 -6.39
C LEU A 79 2.96 15.50 -5.21
N LYS A 80 1.95 16.09 -4.57
CA LYS A 80 2.12 17.01 -3.44
C LYS A 80 2.65 16.31 -2.18
N TYR A 81 2.15 15.12 -1.87
CA TYR A 81 2.56 14.39 -0.66
C TYR A 81 2.57 12.87 -0.79
N GLY A 82 1.76 12.27 -1.67
CA GLY A 82 1.59 10.82 -1.76
C GLY A 82 2.89 10.05 -2.03
N VAL A 83 3.66 10.43 -3.05
CA VAL A 83 4.89 9.72 -3.42
C VAL A 83 5.92 9.72 -2.29
N ARG A 84 6.10 10.86 -1.62
CA ARG A 84 7.01 10.98 -0.47
C ARG A 84 6.57 10.11 0.71
N LEU A 85 5.26 10.05 0.98
CA LEU A 85 4.74 9.23 2.08
C LEU A 85 4.75 7.74 1.77
N LEU A 86 4.59 7.36 0.50
CA LEU A 86 4.82 5.98 0.03
C LEU A 86 6.28 5.55 0.24
N ASP A 87 7.24 6.43 -0.05
CA ASP A 87 8.67 6.16 0.22
C ASP A 87 8.91 5.90 1.73
N ALA A 88 8.31 6.73 2.60
CA ALA A 88 8.36 6.55 4.05
C ALA A 88 7.78 5.19 4.52
N CYS A 89 6.77 4.65 3.81
CA CYS A 89 6.26 3.30 4.12
C CYS A 89 7.35 2.21 4.01
N PHE A 90 8.38 2.40 3.18
CA PHE A 90 9.46 1.43 2.98
C PHE A 90 10.78 1.81 3.69
N GLU A 91 10.80 2.86 4.49
CA GLU A 91 11.98 3.29 5.23
C GLU A 91 12.46 2.20 6.21
N GLY A 92 13.77 1.92 6.23
CA GLY A 92 14.35 0.87 7.08
C GLY A 92 13.97 -0.57 6.70
N CYS A 93 13.24 -0.77 5.60
CA CYS A 93 12.97 -2.10 5.05
C CYS A 93 14.26 -2.73 4.51
N ALA A 94 14.46 -4.03 4.77
CA ALA A 94 15.70 -4.72 4.46
C ALA A 94 16.05 -4.64 2.95
N PRO A 95 17.34 -4.53 2.60
CA PRO A 95 17.78 -4.28 1.23
C PRO A 95 17.47 -5.43 0.26
N ASP A 96 17.25 -6.63 0.77
CA ASP A 96 16.93 -7.84 0.01
C ASP A 96 15.41 -8.08 -0.16
N VAL A 97 14.59 -7.12 0.26
CA VAL A 97 13.14 -7.10 0.00
C VAL A 97 12.85 -6.37 -1.31
N GLU A 98 12.09 -7.01 -2.19
CA GLU A 98 11.51 -6.40 -3.37
C GLU A 98 10.31 -5.53 -2.99
N LYS A 99 10.46 -4.23 -3.18
CA LYS A 99 9.48 -3.20 -2.84
C LYS A 99 8.67 -2.87 -4.10
N THR A 100 7.37 -3.10 -4.05
CA THR A 100 6.47 -2.90 -5.19
C THR A 100 5.41 -1.87 -4.85
N VAL A 101 5.04 -1.03 -5.81
CA VAL A 101 3.81 -0.23 -5.75
C VAL A 101 2.85 -0.68 -6.84
N HIS A 102 1.58 -0.85 -6.49
CA HIS A 102 0.52 -1.08 -7.48
C HIS A 102 -0.33 0.17 -7.62
N VAL A 103 -0.38 0.70 -8.86
CA VAL A 103 -1.26 1.81 -9.23
C VAL A 103 -2.19 1.32 -10.34
N CYS A 104 -3.50 1.47 -10.17
CA CYS A 104 -4.49 1.05 -11.14
C CYS A 104 -5.67 2.03 -11.22
N CYS A 105 -6.53 1.85 -12.21
CA CYS A 105 -7.77 2.61 -12.34
C CYS A 105 -8.92 1.99 -11.50
N GLY A 106 -8.63 0.96 -10.71
CA GLY A 106 -9.62 0.24 -9.90
C GLY A 106 -10.30 -0.91 -10.62
N TYR A 107 -11.22 -1.56 -9.91
CA TYR A 107 -12.00 -2.67 -10.44
C TYR A 107 -13.16 -2.17 -11.30
N PRO A 108 -13.50 -2.89 -12.38
CA PRO A 108 -14.72 -2.60 -13.12
C PRO A 108 -15.93 -2.80 -12.21
N GLY A 109 -16.92 -1.92 -12.29
CA GLY A 109 -18.15 -2.06 -11.50
C GLY A 109 -19.00 -3.26 -11.93
N ARG A 110 -18.79 -3.77 -13.15
CA ARG A 110 -19.36 -5.01 -13.69
C ARG A 110 -18.51 -5.53 -14.85
N VAL A 111 -18.68 -6.82 -15.17
CA VAL A 111 -18.08 -7.43 -16.37
C VAL A 111 -18.44 -6.62 -17.61
N ASP A 112 -17.46 -6.40 -18.49
CA ASP A 112 -17.60 -5.65 -19.75
C ASP A 112 -18.09 -4.20 -19.61
N GLN A 113 -17.75 -3.52 -18.51
CA GLN A 113 -18.01 -2.09 -18.38
C GLN A 113 -17.18 -1.30 -19.40
N LYS A 114 -17.87 -0.79 -20.42
CA LYS A 114 -17.34 0.24 -21.32
C LYS A 114 -17.35 1.60 -20.62
N ASP A 115 -16.41 2.45 -20.98
CA ASP A 115 -16.32 3.84 -20.51
C ASP A 115 -16.22 4.01 -18.98
N TYR A 116 -15.48 3.11 -18.30
CA TYR A 116 -15.11 3.33 -16.89
C TYR A 116 -14.33 4.63 -16.75
N LEU A 117 -14.65 5.43 -15.73
CA LEU A 117 -13.94 6.67 -15.38
C LEU A 117 -12.48 6.34 -15.06
N LYS A 118 -11.60 6.51 -16.05
CA LYS A 118 -10.16 6.29 -15.95
C LYS A 118 -9.48 7.53 -15.38
#